data_AF-A0A286URL4-F1
#
_entry.id   AF-A0A286URL4-F1
#
_cell.length_a   1.000
_cell.length_b   1.000
_cell.length_c   1.000
_cell.angle_alpha   90.00
_cell.angle_beta   90.00
_cell.angle_gamma   90.00
#
_symmetry.space_group_name_H-M   'P 1'
#
loop_
_entity.id
_entity.type
_entity.pdbx_description
1 polymer ?
#
loop_
_entity_poly.entity_id
_entity_poly.type
_entity_poly.pdbx_seq_one_letter_code
_entity_poly.pdbx_strand_id
1 'polypeptide(L)'
;MSIRLTPRPRLPSFQVCPQHTFSRGIRLPKKSVGDDVNVWLKGPGSVYEYPINGPNWLSGNRTFPFPMNPSFKPPAPISDKTKSELYALYMRDPAKNSVRALSELYGISLKRVDAILRLKGMEQSWVKEVCSS
;
A
#
# COMPACT_ATOMS: atom_id res chain seq x y z
N MET A 1 52.54 -43.02 69.35
CA MET A 1 52.17 -41.59 69.34
C MET A 1 50.83 -41.45 68.62
N SER A 2 49.73 -41.20 69.36
CA SER A 2 48.37 -41.13 68.82
C SER A 2 48.08 -39.78 68.16
N ILE A 3 47.68 -39.80 66.89
CA ILE A 3 47.24 -38.62 66.14
C ILE A 3 45.83 -38.26 66.60
N ARG A 4 45.66 -37.11 67.25
CA ARG A 4 44.34 -36.56 67.60
C ARG A 4 43.76 -35.88 66.37
N LEU A 5 42.66 -36.40 65.83
CA LEU A 5 41.85 -35.70 64.83
C LEU A 5 41.10 -34.55 65.52
N THR A 6 41.37 -33.31 65.12
CA THR A 6 40.63 -32.14 65.60
C THR A 6 39.23 -32.12 64.99
N PRO A 7 38.16 -31.80 65.75
CA PRO A 7 36.82 -31.70 65.19
C PRO A 7 36.73 -30.57 64.17
N ARG A 8 36.04 -30.79 63.04
CA ARG A 8 35.72 -29.72 62.08
C ARG A 8 34.87 -28.63 62.75
N PRO A 9 35.14 -27.34 62.50
CA PRO A 9 34.27 -26.27 62.96
C PRO A 9 32.90 -26.37 62.25
N ARG A 10 31.82 -26.16 63.01
CA ARG A 10 30.47 -26.03 62.46
C ARG A 10 30.37 -24.69 61.71
N LEU A 11 29.96 -24.74 60.44
CA LEU A 11 29.62 -23.53 59.69
C LEU A 11 28.44 -22.82 60.39
N PRO A 12 28.43 -21.48 60.44
CA PRO A 12 27.32 -20.73 61.00
C PRO A 12 26.04 -21.04 60.23
N SER A 13 24.92 -21.06 60.95
CA SER A 13 23.57 -21.31 60.40
C SER A 13 23.33 -20.43 59.18
N PHE A 14 22.90 -21.04 58.06
CA PHE A 14 22.43 -20.32 56.89
C PHE A 14 21.40 -19.28 57.32
N GLN A 15 21.81 -18.01 57.31
CA GLN A 15 20.91 -16.90 57.55
C GLN A 15 20.01 -16.83 56.31
N VAL A 16 18.73 -17.20 56.47
CA VAL A 16 17.74 -17.10 55.40
C VAL A 16 17.71 -15.63 54.99
N CYS A 17 18.18 -15.33 53.77
CA CYS A 17 18.10 -13.98 53.24
C CYS A 17 16.64 -13.49 53.34
N PRO A 18 16.37 -12.26 53.81
CA PRO A 18 15.03 -11.72 53.76
C PRO A 18 14.56 -11.78 52.31
N GLN A 19 13.46 -12.50 52.09
CA GLN A 19 12.83 -12.64 50.79
C GLN A 19 12.52 -11.22 50.34
N HIS A 20 13.25 -10.69 49.36
CA HIS A 20 12.88 -9.43 48.73
C HIS A 20 11.44 -9.62 48.26
N THR A 21 10.49 -8.90 48.88
CA THR A 21 9.15 -8.81 48.34
C THR A 21 9.33 -8.18 46.97
N PHE A 22 9.29 -9.00 45.92
CA PHE A 22 9.28 -8.51 44.56
C PHE A 22 8.00 -7.69 44.45
N SER A 23 8.14 -6.36 44.60
CA SER A 23 7.09 -5.40 44.30
C SER A 23 6.47 -5.88 43.00
N ARG A 24 5.19 -6.25 43.02
CA ARG A 24 4.49 -6.62 41.78
C ARG A 24 4.58 -5.39 40.89
N GLY A 25 5.60 -5.35 40.03
CA GLY A 25 5.84 -4.23 39.14
C GLY A 25 4.55 -3.93 38.39
N ILE A 26 4.37 -2.67 37.98
CA ILE A 26 3.23 -2.27 37.17
C ILE A 26 3.13 -3.25 36.00
N ARG A 27 2.05 -4.04 35.96
CA ARG A 27 1.79 -4.92 34.82
C ARG A 27 1.47 -4.02 33.63
N LEU A 28 2.47 -3.77 32.79
CA LEU A 28 2.22 -3.13 31.51
C LEU A 28 1.17 -3.96 30.76
N PRO A 29 0.14 -3.33 30.18
CA PRO A 29 -0.82 -4.06 29.36
C PRO A 29 -0.05 -4.75 28.24
N LYS A 30 -0.33 -6.04 28.02
CA LYS A 30 0.20 -6.75 26.86
C LYS A 30 -0.43 -6.12 25.62
N LYS A 31 0.28 -5.23 24.94
CA LYS A 31 -0.11 -4.79 23.60
C LYS A 31 -0.18 -6.03 22.71
N SER A 32 -1.34 -6.27 22.13
CA SER A 32 -1.47 -7.30 21.09
C SER A 32 -0.90 -6.75 19.79
N VAL A 33 -0.34 -7.64 18.96
CA VAL A 33 0.07 -7.26 17.61
C VAL A 33 -1.18 -6.80 16.85
N GLY A 34 -1.24 -5.51 16.50
CA GLY A 34 -2.37 -4.91 15.79
C GLY A 34 -3.07 -3.78 16.54
N ASP A 35 -2.87 -3.61 17.85
CA ASP A 35 -3.46 -2.49 18.60
C ASP A 35 -2.98 -1.14 18.03
N ASP A 36 -1.69 -1.01 17.74
CA ASP A 36 -1.11 0.19 17.15
C ASP A 36 -1.61 0.44 15.70
N VAL A 37 -1.93 -0.63 14.96
CA VAL A 37 -2.49 -0.54 13.59
C VAL A 37 -3.93 -0.04 13.64
N ASN A 38 -4.74 -0.57 14.55
CA ASN A 38 -6.13 -0.13 14.72
C ASN A 38 -6.22 1.33 15.15
N VAL A 39 -5.31 1.79 16.01
CA VAL A 39 -5.18 3.21 16.37
C VAL A 39 -4.85 4.05 15.13
N TRP A 40 -3.93 3.60 14.28
CA TRP A 40 -3.59 4.32 13.06
C TRP A 40 -4.75 4.37 12.06
N LEU A 41 -5.43 3.24 11.81
CA LEU A 41 -6.57 3.15 10.89
C LEU A 41 -7.73 4.07 11.33
N LYS A 42 -8.01 4.14 12.64
CA LYS A 42 -9.03 5.04 13.19
C LYS A 42 -8.58 6.50 13.25
N GLY A 43 -7.27 6.75 13.26
CA GLY A 43 -6.68 8.09 13.30
C GLY A 43 -6.25 8.54 11.89
N PRO A 44 -4.94 8.69 11.61
CA PRO A 44 -4.45 9.19 10.32
C PRO A 44 -4.89 8.39 9.09
N GLY A 45 -5.14 7.08 9.27
CA GLY A 45 -5.53 6.16 8.20
C GLY A 45 -6.96 6.35 7.71
N SER A 46 -7.83 6.96 8.52
CA SER A 46 -9.28 7.10 8.22
C SER A 46 -9.54 7.85 6.90
N VAL A 47 -8.65 8.75 6.50
CA VAL A 47 -8.73 9.53 5.25
C VAL A 47 -8.62 8.65 3.99
N TYR A 48 -8.12 7.42 4.13
CA TYR A 48 -7.96 6.46 3.03
C TYR A 48 -9.03 5.38 2.99
N GLU A 49 -9.99 5.40 3.92
CA GLU A 49 -11.08 4.42 3.97
C GLU A 49 -11.98 4.52 2.73
N TYR A 50 -12.26 5.75 2.29
CA TYR A 50 -13.05 6.03 1.10
C TYR A 50 -12.22 6.74 0.03
N PRO A 51 -12.47 6.44 -1.26
CA PRO A 51 -11.81 7.15 -2.34
C PRO A 51 -12.25 8.61 -2.37
N ILE A 52 -11.32 9.49 -2.73
CA ILE A 52 -11.59 10.89 -3.05
C ILE A 52 -11.48 11.10 -4.56
N ASN A 53 -11.96 12.24 -5.04
CA ASN A 53 -11.76 12.65 -6.42
C ASN A 53 -10.27 12.96 -6.66
N GLY A 54 -9.61 12.12 -7.46
CA GLY A 54 -8.20 12.25 -7.80
C GLY A 54 -7.26 11.41 -6.92
N PRO A 55 -5.95 11.68 -6.97
CA PRO A 55 -4.97 10.88 -6.23
C PRO A 55 -5.08 11.03 -4.71
N ASN A 56 -5.23 9.91 -3.99
CA ASN A 56 -5.20 9.85 -2.52
C ASN A 56 -3.94 9.13 -2.03
N TRP A 57 -2.77 9.71 -2.29
CA TRP A 57 -1.48 9.09 -1.99
C TRP A 57 -1.05 9.28 -0.53
N LEU A 58 -0.23 8.35 -0.04
CA LEU A 58 0.27 8.33 1.35
C LEU A 58 1.31 9.42 1.67
N SER A 59 1.93 10.05 0.66
CA SER A 59 2.86 11.14 0.89
C SER A 59 2.14 12.34 1.51
N GLY A 60 2.76 13.04 2.46
CA GLY A 60 2.10 14.09 3.23
C GLY A 60 1.49 15.22 2.39
N ASN A 61 2.13 15.59 1.28
CA ASN A 61 1.62 16.57 0.33
C ASN A 61 0.83 15.94 -0.84
N ARG A 62 0.58 14.63 -0.80
CA ARG A 62 -0.12 13.83 -1.83
C ARG A 62 0.46 14.01 -3.23
N THR A 63 1.79 14.17 -3.36
CA THR A 63 2.46 14.39 -4.65
C THR A 63 3.09 13.14 -5.26
N PHE A 64 3.26 12.06 -4.50
CA PHE A 64 3.71 10.76 -4.99
C PHE A 64 3.17 9.61 -4.12
N PRO A 65 2.98 8.40 -4.66
CA PRO A 65 2.38 7.28 -3.93
C PRO A 65 3.24 6.74 -2.79
N PHE A 66 4.58 6.78 -2.91
CA PHE A 66 5.49 6.13 -1.97
C PHE A 66 6.35 7.14 -1.21
N PRO A 67 6.16 7.34 0.11
CA PRO A 67 6.94 8.28 0.91
C PRO A 67 8.46 8.14 0.74
N MET A 68 8.96 6.91 0.61
CA MET A 68 10.38 6.58 0.49
C MET A 68 10.88 6.53 -0.96
N ASN A 69 10.02 6.74 -1.97
CA ASN A 69 10.42 6.81 -3.38
C ASN A 69 9.73 8.01 -4.08
N PRO A 70 10.25 9.22 -3.88
CA PRO A 70 9.68 10.44 -4.48
C PRO A 70 9.85 10.52 -6.01
N SER A 71 10.77 9.73 -6.58
CA SER A 71 11.05 9.73 -8.03
C SER A 71 9.93 9.08 -8.84
N PHE A 72 9.17 8.16 -8.25
CA PHE A 72 8.06 7.53 -8.93
C PHE A 72 6.81 8.42 -8.87
N LYS A 73 6.49 9.09 -9.99
CA LYS A 73 5.31 9.95 -10.15
C LYS A 73 4.48 9.46 -11.33
N PRO A 74 3.38 8.73 -11.10
CA PRO A 74 2.58 8.21 -12.19
C PRO A 74 1.90 9.37 -12.94
N PRO A 75 1.92 9.39 -14.29
CA PRO A 75 1.20 10.40 -15.06
C PRO A 75 -0.31 10.19 -14.96
N ALA A 76 -1.08 11.26 -15.12
CA ALA A 76 -2.53 11.18 -15.13
C ALA A 76 -3.03 10.23 -16.23
N PRO A 77 -4.02 9.37 -15.95
CA PRO A 77 -4.62 8.53 -16.96
C PRO A 77 -5.38 9.38 -17.98
N ILE A 78 -5.46 8.89 -19.22
CA ILE A 78 -6.27 9.54 -20.26
C ILE A 78 -7.75 9.38 -19.89
N SER A 79 -8.51 10.48 -20.00
CA SER A 79 -9.94 10.49 -19.74
C SER A 79 -10.69 9.55 -20.68
N ASP A 80 -11.77 8.92 -20.22
CA ASP A 80 -12.56 8.04 -21.07
C ASP A 80 -13.17 8.78 -22.27
N LYS A 81 -13.66 10.01 -22.05
CA LYS A 81 -14.17 10.89 -23.10
C LYS A 81 -13.17 11.05 -24.25
N THR A 82 -11.91 11.36 -23.95
CA THR A 82 -10.86 11.51 -24.97
C THR A 82 -10.60 10.21 -25.72
N LYS A 83 -10.63 9.05 -25.03
CA LYS A 83 -10.46 7.74 -25.69
C LYS A 83 -11.60 7.46 -26.67
N SER A 84 -12.83 7.77 -26.25
CA SER A 84 -14.04 7.59 -27.07
C SER A 84 -14.06 8.52 -28.29
N GLU A 85 -13.64 9.78 -28.13
CA GLU A 85 -13.47 10.72 -29.25
C GLU A 85 -12.42 10.23 -30.25
N LEU A 86 -11.26 9.78 -29.76
CA LEU A 86 -10.18 9.24 -30.60
C LEU A 86 -10.66 8.03 -31.41
N TYR A 87 -11.39 7.12 -30.76
CA TYR A 87 -11.97 5.96 -31.43
C TYR A 87 -13.00 6.35 -32.49
N ALA A 88 -13.90 7.30 -32.18
CA ALA A 88 -14.91 7.78 -33.13
C ALA A 88 -14.28 8.45 -34.36
N LEU A 89 -13.23 9.26 -34.18
CA LEU A 89 -12.49 9.87 -35.29
C LEU A 89 -11.85 8.83 -36.19
N TYR A 90 -11.18 7.82 -35.59
CA TYR A 90 -10.57 6.73 -36.34
C TYR A 90 -11.63 5.96 -37.16
N MET A 91 -12.75 5.59 -36.53
CA MET A 91 -13.82 4.83 -37.20
C MET A 91 -14.53 5.62 -38.30
N ARG A 92 -14.57 6.96 -38.21
CA ARG A 92 -15.16 7.82 -39.24
C ARG A 92 -14.34 7.82 -40.54
N ASP A 93 -13.02 7.89 -40.43
CA ASP A 93 -12.11 7.94 -41.57
C ASP A 93 -10.70 7.50 -41.15
N PRO A 94 -10.34 6.21 -41.29
CA PRO A 94 -9.03 5.70 -40.90
C PRO A 94 -7.88 6.22 -41.77
N ALA A 95 -8.15 6.63 -43.01
CA ALA A 95 -7.12 7.14 -43.91
C ALA A 95 -6.67 8.54 -43.49
N LYS A 96 -7.63 9.41 -43.14
CA LYS A 96 -7.35 10.74 -42.61
C LYS A 96 -6.91 10.72 -41.14
N ASN A 97 -7.58 9.92 -40.31
CA ASN A 97 -7.31 9.82 -38.88
C ASN A 97 -6.49 8.57 -38.55
N SER A 98 -5.38 8.39 -39.26
CA SER A 98 -4.47 7.28 -38.99
C SER A 98 -3.91 7.33 -37.56
N VAL A 99 -3.39 6.20 -37.06
CA VAL A 99 -2.75 6.10 -35.73
C VAL A 99 -1.68 7.18 -35.54
N ARG A 100 -0.92 7.50 -36.60
CA ARG A 100 0.09 8.54 -36.58
C ARG A 100 -0.50 9.94 -36.48
N ALA A 101 -1.50 10.25 -37.30
CA ALA A 101 -2.17 11.55 -37.27
C ALA A 101 -2.82 11.82 -35.89
N LEU A 102 -3.48 10.81 -35.31
CA LEU A 102 -4.09 10.90 -33.99
C LEU A 102 -3.05 11.04 -32.87
N SER A 103 -1.91 10.35 -33.00
CA SER A 103 -0.79 10.45 -32.06
C SER A 103 -0.21 11.86 -32.03
N GLU A 104 0.02 12.46 -33.20
CA GLU A 104 0.52 13.83 -33.34
C GLU A 104 -0.51 14.86 -32.83
N LEU A 105 -1.79 14.69 -33.18
CA LEU A 105 -2.87 15.61 -32.78
C LEU A 105 -3.09 15.65 -31.26
N TYR A 106 -3.08 14.49 -30.59
CA TYR A 106 -3.37 14.40 -29.15
C TYR A 106 -2.12 14.35 -28.27
N GLY A 107 -0.91 14.34 -28.85
CA GLY A 107 0.35 14.21 -28.10
C GLY A 107 0.49 12.87 -27.35
N ILE A 108 -0.12 11.80 -27.88
CA ILE A 108 -0.12 10.46 -27.27
C ILE A 108 0.81 9.56 -28.08
N SER A 109 1.63 8.75 -27.43
CA SER A 109 2.51 7.79 -28.14
C SER A 109 1.71 6.84 -29.05
N LEU A 110 2.24 6.52 -30.23
CA LEU A 110 1.64 5.57 -31.20
C LEU A 110 1.14 4.27 -30.56
N LYS A 111 1.97 3.63 -29.71
CA LYS A 111 1.62 2.39 -29.01
C LYS A 111 0.38 2.55 -28.11
N ARG A 112 0.24 3.70 -27.46
CA ARG A 112 -0.90 3.99 -26.58
C ARG A 112 -2.17 4.25 -27.40
N VAL A 113 -2.06 4.91 -28.55
CA VAL A 113 -3.19 5.09 -29.48
C VAL A 113 -3.69 3.75 -30.01
N ASP A 114 -2.78 2.90 -30.49
CA ASP A 114 -3.11 1.55 -30.97
C ASP A 114 -3.80 0.70 -29.87
N ALA A 115 -3.27 0.73 -28.65
CA ALA A 115 -3.91 0.07 -27.51
C ALA A 115 -5.32 0.61 -27.22
N ILE A 116 -5.53 1.93 -27.26
CA ILE A 116 -6.85 2.54 -27.06
C ILE A 116 -7.85 2.04 -28.11
N LEU A 117 -7.45 2.02 -29.39
CA LEU A 117 -8.32 1.58 -30.48
C LEU A 117 -8.74 0.12 -30.30
N ARG A 118 -7.81 -0.76 -29.93
CA ARG A 118 -8.10 -2.18 -29.66
C ARG A 118 -9.05 -2.36 -28.48
N LEU A 119 -8.78 -1.70 -27.35
CA LEU A 119 -9.60 -1.81 -26.14
C LEU A 119 -11.02 -1.26 -26.37
N LYS A 120 -11.17 -0.13 -27.06
CA LYS A 120 -12.48 0.43 -27.40
C LYS A 120 -13.24 -0.43 -28.42
N GLY A 121 -12.54 -1.06 -29.36
CA GLY A 121 -13.15 -2.04 -30.26
C GLY A 121 -13.77 -3.22 -29.51
N MET A 122 -13.04 -3.78 -28.54
CA MET A 122 -13.55 -4.87 -27.68
C MET A 122 -14.72 -4.43 -26.79
N GLU A 123 -14.68 -3.20 -26.26
CA GLU A 123 -15.79 -2.63 -25.49
C GLU A 123 -17.08 -2.60 -26.34
N GLN A 124 -17.00 -2.16 -27.60
CA GLN A 124 -18.15 -2.13 -28.51
C GLN A 124 -18.66 -3.53 -28.88
N SER A 125 -17.77 -4.49 -29.09
CA SER A 125 -18.19 -5.89 -29.35
C SER A 125 -18.93 -6.48 -28.15
N TRP A 126 -18.44 -6.23 -26.93
CA TRP A 126 -19.12 -6.70 -25.72
C TRP A 126 -20.48 -6.07 -25.51
N VAL A 127 -20.61 -4.76 -25.71
CA VAL A 127 -21.91 -4.07 -25.62
C VAL A 127 -22.89 -4.68 -26.63
N LYS A 128 -22.44 -4.97 -27.86
CA LYS A 128 -23.28 -5.62 -28.87
C LYS A 128 -23.73 -7.01 -28.43
N GLU A 129 -22.84 -7.85 -27.92
CA GLU A 129 -23.16 -9.21 -27.49
C GLU A 129 -24.15 -9.25 -26.32
N VAL A 130 -23.94 -8.39 -25.31
CA VAL A 130 -24.80 -8.32 -24.12
C VAL A 130 -26.17 -7.73 -24.45
N CYS A 131 -26.25 -6.71 -25.32
CA CYS A 131 -27.51 -6.04 -25.65
C CYS A 131 -28.29 -6.67 -26.80
N SER A 132 -27.72 -7.64 -27.53
CA SER A 132 -28.42 -8.39 -28.59
C SER A 132 -29.01 -9.72 -28.09
N SER A 133 -28.93 -9.98 -26.78
CA SER A 133 -29.55 -11.12 -26.08
C SER A 133 -30.82 -10.68 -25.36
#